data_AF-A0A1H1HSW2-F1
#
_entry.id   AF-A0A1H1HSW2-F1
#
_cell.length_a   1.000
_cell.length_b   1.000
_cell.length_c   1.000
_cell.angle_alpha   90.00
_cell.angle_beta   90.00
_cell.angle_gamma   90.00
#
_symmetry.space_group_name_H-M   'P 1'
#
loop_
_entity.id
_entity.type
_entity.pdbx_description
1 polymer ?
#
loop_
_entity_poly.entity_id
_entity_poly.type
_entity_poly.pdbx_seq_one_letter_code
_entity_poly.pdbx_strand_id
1 'polypeptide(L)'
;MASMTIGNATYAGLDDLPQVVPLFVLPGAILLPRSHMPLNVFEPRYTAMIDSALRTDRMIGVIQPQFGTGEDELAGRPKLCTVGGMGRITGFQESGDGRYLITLSGVSRFVLRGELEERAPFRRGHVDANRFASDLKLGVGEDEVDREQLLSTLKEYLSVNELEADWESVNSATTEILVNALCMMSPYGPKEKQVLLETESLKIRADTLVALAEIELARGTGAPGSSLQ
;
A
#
# COMPACT_ATOMS: atom_id res chain seq x y z
N MET A 1 -12.52 7.24 22.58
CA MET A 1 -11.56 7.42 21.47
C MET A 1 -11.93 6.40 20.41
N ALA A 2 -12.12 6.80 19.15
CA ALA A 2 -12.47 5.85 18.09
C ALA A 2 -11.27 4.91 17.85
N SER A 3 -11.47 3.62 18.06
CA SER A 3 -10.48 2.57 17.80
C SER A 3 -10.68 1.99 16.41
N MET A 4 -9.60 1.73 15.68
CA MET A 4 -9.66 1.10 14.37
C MET A 4 -9.80 -0.42 14.53
N THR A 5 -10.71 -1.06 13.77
CA THR A 5 -10.87 -2.52 13.79
C THR A 5 -10.58 -3.09 12.41
N ILE A 6 -9.71 -4.10 12.33
CA ILE A 6 -9.33 -4.80 11.10
C ILE A 6 -9.49 -6.30 11.31
N GLY A 7 -10.43 -6.90 10.59
CA GLY A 7 -10.92 -8.24 10.92
C GLY A 7 -11.46 -8.27 12.34
N ASN A 8 -10.93 -9.16 13.17
CA ASN A 8 -11.32 -9.30 14.58
C ASN A 8 -10.33 -8.63 15.56
N ALA A 9 -9.37 -7.84 15.06
CA ALA A 9 -8.38 -7.15 15.90
C ALA A 9 -8.69 -5.66 15.98
N THR A 10 -8.53 -5.09 17.17
CA THR A 10 -8.73 -3.66 17.43
C THR A 10 -7.38 -3.01 17.74
N TYR A 11 -7.14 -1.85 17.13
CA TYR A 11 -5.94 -1.03 17.30
C TYR A 11 -6.40 0.34 17.82
N ALA A 12 -6.20 0.58 19.11
CA ALA A 12 -6.56 1.81 19.80
C ALA A 12 -5.39 2.81 19.88
N GLY A 13 -4.14 2.31 19.85
CA GLY A 13 -2.94 3.13 19.90
C GLY A 13 -1.69 2.44 19.35
N LEU A 14 -0.57 3.15 19.39
CA LEU A 14 0.71 2.64 18.88
C LEU A 14 1.22 1.41 19.65
N ASP A 15 0.82 1.26 20.92
CA ASP A 15 1.20 0.11 21.75
C ASP A 15 0.56 -1.20 21.27
N ASP A 16 -0.51 -1.13 20.45
CA ASP A 16 -1.13 -2.29 19.83
C ASP A 16 -0.40 -2.75 18.56
N LEU A 17 0.60 -2.00 18.10
CA LEU A 17 1.38 -2.32 16.90
C LEU A 17 2.68 -3.06 17.26
N PRO A 18 3.02 -4.13 16.52
CA PRO A 18 4.27 -4.83 16.75
C PRO A 18 5.47 -3.94 16.37
N GLN A 19 6.53 -4.02 17.18
CA GLN A 19 7.79 -3.31 16.95
C GLN A 19 8.70 -4.02 15.93
N VAL A 20 8.39 -5.28 15.62
CA VAL A 20 9.09 -6.10 14.62
C VAL A 20 8.06 -6.80 13.76
N VAL A 21 8.19 -6.68 12.44
CA VAL A 21 7.33 -7.39 11.48
C VAL A 21 8.16 -8.13 10.43
N PRO A 22 7.68 -9.28 9.93
CA PRO A 22 8.17 -9.84 8.68
C PRO A 22 7.96 -8.85 7.53
N LEU A 23 8.93 -8.76 6.63
CA LEU A 23 8.93 -7.80 5.51
C LEU A 23 8.67 -8.50 4.18
N PHE A 24 7.56 -8.14 3.55
CA PHE A 24 7.22 -8.50 2.18
C PHE A 24 7.76 -7.43 1.23
N VAL A 25 8.85 -7.75 0.54
CA VAL A 25 9.52 -6.81 -0.37
C VAL A 25 8.87 -6.90 -1.75
N LEU A 26 8.10 -5.87 -2.12
CA LEU A 26 7.31 -5.83 -3.33
C LEU A 26 7.61 -4.56 -4.15
N PRO A 27 8.33 -4.67 -5.28
CA PRO A 27 8.53 -3.54 -6.18
C PRO A 27 7.20 -2.99 -6.69
N GLY A 28 6.97 -1.68 -6.56
CA GLY A 28 5.76 -1.03 -7.05
C GLY A 28 4.49 -1.25 -6.22
N ALA A 29 4.55 -2.03 -5.14
CA ALA A 29 3.41 -2.22 -4.25
C ALA A 29 3.54 -1.33 -3.01
N ILE A 30 2.46 -0.64 -2.66
CA ILE A 30 2.32 0.11 -1.42
C ILE A 30 1.05 -0.35 -0.70
N LEU A 31 1.07 -0.34 0.64
CA LEU A 31 -0.09 -0.67 1.46
C LEU A 31 -0.43 0.54 2.31
N LEU A 32 -1.66 1.05 2.15
CA LEU A 32 -2.18 2.16 2.91
C LEU A 32 -3.17 1.67 3.98
N PRO A 33 -3.40 2.43 5.05
CA PRO A 33 -4.40 2.07 6.06
C PRO A 33 -5.80 1.90 5.44
N ARG A 34 -6.59 0.95 5.97
CA ARG A 34 -7.98 0.65 5.55
C ARG A 34 -8.14 0.13 4.13
N SER A 35 -7.06 -0.07 3.38
CA SER A 35 -7.14 -0.69 2.07
C SER A 35 -7.01 -2.21 2.16
N HIS A 36 -7.38 -2.88 1.07
CA HIS A 36 -7.24 -4.32 0.93
C HIS A 36 -6.29 -4.64 -0.22
N MET A 37 -5.35 -5.54 0.02
CA MET A 37 -4.39 -6.04 -0.97
C MET A 37 -4.53 -7.57 -1.06
N PRO A 38 -5.25 -8.08 -2.08
CA PRO A 38 -5.25 -9.51 -2.38
C PRO A 38 -3.91 -9.89 -3.00
N LEU A 39 -3.34 -11.02 -2.56
CA LEU A 39 -2.05 -11.51 -3.04
C LEU A 39 -2.10 -13.02 -3.29
N ASN A 40 -1.47 -13.44 -4.38
CA ASN A 40 -1.16 -14.84 -4.67
C ASN A 40 0.32 -15.08 -4.35
N VAL A 41 0.59 -15.81 -3.27
CA VAL A 41 1.93 -16.02 -2.71
C VAL A 41 2.38 -17.44 -3.04
N PHE A 42 3.50 -17.54 -3.76
CA PHE A 42 4.05 -18.82 -4.23
C PHE A 42 5.56 -18.96 -4.00
N GLU A 43 6.29 -17.86 -3.77
CA GLU A 43 7.72 -17.93 -3.48
C GLU A 43 7.96 -18.57 -2.10
N PRO A 44 8.82 -19.60 -1.96
CA PRO A 44 9.02 -20.33 -0.71
C PRO A 44 9.34 -19.45 0.51
N ARG A 45 10.14 -18.39 0.32
CA ARG A 45 10.45 -17.43 1.39
C ARG A 45 9.22 -16.70 1.91
N TYR A 46 8.28 -16.36 1.02
CA TYR A 46 7.07 -15.65 1.38
C TYR A 46 6.00 -16.59 1.88
N THR A 47 5.90 -17.82 1.39
CA THR A 47 5.07 -18.87 2.01
C THR A 47 5.48 -19.10 3.47
N ALA A 48 6.78 -19.24 3.74
CA ALA A 48 7.31 -19.37 5.11
C ALA A 48 7.06 -18.12 5.97
N MET A 49 7.07 -16.92 5.36
CA MET A 49 6.73 -15.67 6.03
C MET A 49 5.24 -15.64 6.42
N ILE A 50 4.34 -16.04 5.53
CA ILE A 50 2.90 -16.14 5.81
C ILE A 50 2.66 -17.14 6.95
N ASP A 51 3.28 -18.32 6.90
CA ASP A 51 3.20 -19.31 7.98
C ASP A 51 3.68 -18.75 9.33
N SER A 52 4.76 -17.97 9.32
CA SER A 52 5.27 -17.32 10.52
C SER A 52 4.26 -16.29 11.06
N ALA A 53 3.71 -15.43 10.20
CA ALA A 53 2.75 -14.41 10.60
C ALA A 53 1.44 -15.02 11.12
N LEU A 54 0.95 -16.10 10.52
CA LEU A 54 -0.28 -16.79 10.93
C LEU A 54 -0.19 -17.40 12.33
N ARG A 55 1.02 -17.73 12.80
CA ARG A 55 1.28 -18.25 14.16
C ARG A 55 1.37 -17.16 15.23
N THR A 56 1.45 -15.88 14.83
CA THR A 56 1.60 -14.74 15.75
C THR A 56 0.40 -13.80 15.65
N ASP A 57 0.66 -12.50 15.56
CA ASP A 57 -0.31 -11.42 15.43
C ASP A 57 -0.87 -11.26 14.00
N ARG A 58 -0.44 -12.07 13.02
CA ARG A 58 -0.84 -11.97 11.59
C ARG A 58 -0.40 -10.68 10.90
N MET A 59 0.60 -9.99 11.45
CA MET A 59 1.11 -8.73 10.91
C MET A 59 2.26 -8.94 9.94
N ILE A 60 2.26 -8.18 8.85
CA ILE A 60 3.31 -8.15 7.83
C ILE A 60 3.56 -6.71 7.42
N GLY A 61 4.82 -6.33 7.19
CA GLY A 61 5.18 -5.06 6.56
C GLY A 61 5.38 -5.22 5.05
N VAL A 62 4.59 -4.53 4.24
CA VAL A 62 4.82 -4.37 2.79
C VAL A 62 5.76 -3.20 2.58
N ILE A 63 6.85 -3.42 1.84
CA ILE A 63 7.88 -2.40 1.63
C ILE A 63 8.51 -2.51 0.26
N GLN A 64 8.84 -1.37 -0.34
CA GLN A 64 9.51 -1.35 -1.64
C GLN A 64 11.04 -1.50 -1.47
N PRO A 65 11.73 -2.13 -2.44
CA PRO A 65 13.17 -1.99 -2.56
C PRO A 65 13.53 -0.53 -2.89
N GLN A 66 14.75 -0.14 -2.53
CA GLN A 66 15.29 1.17 -2.87
C GLN A 66 15.37 1.33 -4.40
N PHE A 67 15.10 2.54 -4.89
CA PHE A 67 15.15 2.81 -6.32
C PHE A 67 16.57 2.73 -6.88
N GLY A 68 16.69 2.32 -8.13
CA GLY A 68 17.99 2.18 -8.80
C GLY A 68 18.74 0.90 -8.45
N THR A 69 18.14 0.02 -7.64
CA THR A 69 18.58 -1.37 -7.48
C THR A 69 18.45 -2.11 -8.82
N GLY A 70 19.55 -2.69 -9.30
CA GLY A 70 19.55 -3.50 -10.53
C GLY A 70 18.75 -4.80 -10.38
N GLU A 71 18.35 -5.43 -11.48
CA GLU A 71 17.54 -6.66 -11.47
C GLU A 71 18.20 -7.80 -10.67
N ASP A 72 19.53 -7.95 -10.78
CA ASP A 72 20.29 -8.95 -10.03
C ASP A 72 20.25 -8.71 -8.51
N GLU A 73 20.24 -7.44 -8.09
CA GLU A 73 20.15 -7.07 -6.66
C GLU A 73 18.73 -7.23 -6.13
N LEU A 74 17.70 -7.03 -6.97
CA LEU A 74 16.30 -7.26 -6.63
C LEU A 74 16.02 -8.75 -6.35
N ALA A 75 16.65 -9.65 -7.10
CA ALA A 75 16.55 -11.09 -6.89
C ALA A 75 17.22 -11.54 -5.58
N GLY A 76 18.22 -10.80 -5.13
CA GLY A 76 18.94 -11.05 -3.88
C GLY A 76 18.32 -10.38 -2.67
N ARG A 77 19.09 -9.48 -2.05
CA ARG A 77 18.73 -8.76 -0.83
C ARG A 77 18.87 -7.26 -1.05
N PRO A 78 17.92 -6.62 -1.76
CA PRO A 78 18.05 -5.21 -2.10
C PRO A 78 17.94 -4.35 -0.85
N LYS A 79 18.57 -3.17 -0.88
CA LYS A 79 18.27 -2.12 0.09
C LYS A 79 16.79 -1.79 0.02
N LEU A 80 16.22 -1.34 1.14
CA LEU A 80 14.80 -1.04 1.25
C LEU A 80 14.56 0.46 1.30
N CYS A 81 13.39 0.88 0.82
CA CYS A 81 12.86 2.19 1.16
C CYS A 81 12.67 2.32 2.67
N THR A 82 12.63 3.56 3.15
CA THR A 82 12.53 3.85 4.59
C THR A 82 11.09 3.71 5.10
N VAL A 83 10.08 3.91 4.25
CA VAL A 83 8.67 3.83 4.64
C VAL A 83 7.98 2.64 3.96
N GLY A 84 7.21 1.90 4.75
CA GLY A 84 6.37 0.79 4.31
C GLY A 84 4.96 0.87 4.89
N GLY A 85 4.10 -0.06 4.49
CA GLY A 85 2.75 -0.22 4.99
C GLY A 85 2.58 -1.50 5.79
N MET A 86 2.08 -1.41 7.01
CA MET A 86 1.80 -2.56 7.86
C MET A 86 0.39 -3.07 7.60
N GLY A 87 0.25 -4.38 7.40
CA GLY A 87 -1.01 -5.04 7.11
C GLY A 87 -1.25 -6.26 7.98
N ARG A 88 -2.53 -6.52 8.27
CA ARG A 88 -2.99 -7.74 8.92
C ARG A 88 -3.51 -8.71 7.87
N ILE A 89 -3.12 -9.98 7.96
CA ILE A 89 -3.77 -11.04 7.17
C ILE A 89 -5.21 -11.23 7.69
N THR A 90 -6.18 -10.85 6.86
CA THR A 90 -7.62 -10.97 7.15
C THR A 90 -8.30 -12.07 6.34
N GLY A 91 -7.70 -12.47 5.22
CA GLY A 91 -8.13 -13.62 4.42
C GLY A 91 -6.95 -14.56 4.17
N PHE A 92 -7.19 -15.86 4.24
CA PHE A 92 -6.20 -16.90 3.96
C PHE A 92 -6.89 -18.12 3.35
N GLN A 93 -6.37 -18.60 2.23
CA GLN A 93 -6.81 -19.82 1.56
C GLN A 93 -5.62 -20.53 0.94
N GLU A 94 -5.60 -21.86 1.07
CA GLU A 94 -4.65 -22.72 0.37
C GLU A 94 -5.24 -23.14 -0.98
N SER A 95 -4.44 -23.00 -2.05
CA SER A 95 -4.88 -23.32 -3.41
C SER A 95 -4.76 -24.81 -3.77
N GLY A 96 -4.13 -25.63 -2.91
CA GLY A 96 -3.90 -27.06 -3.15
C GLY A 96 -2.70 -27.39 -4.05
N ASP A 97 -2.09 -26.39 -4.69
CA ASP A 97 -0.88 -26.49 -5.53
C ASP A 97 0.39 -25.92 -4.84
N GLY A 98 0.30 -25.68 -3.53
CA GLY A 98 1.38 -25.08 -2.73
C GLY A 98 1.40 -23.55 -2.69
N ARG A 99 0.38 -22.90 -3.26
CA ARG A 99 0.21 -21.43 -3.19
C ARG A 99 -0.77 -21.01 -2.10
N TYR A 100 -0.57 -19.79 -1.60
CA TYR A 100 -1.50 -19.12 -0.69
C TYR A 100 -2.18 -17.94 -1.38
N LEU A 101 -3.49 -17.90 -1.28
CA LEU A 101 -4.30 -16.72 -1.57
C LEU A 101 -4.55 -16.01 -0.25
N ILE A 102 -4.02 -14.80 -0.10
CA ILE A 102 -4.21 -14.00 1.11
C ILE A 102 -4.87 -12.66 0.79
N THR A 103 -5.53 -12.09 1.79
CA THR A 103 -5.94 -10.69 1.79
C THR A 103 -5.24 -9.99 2.95
N LEU A 104 -4.40 -9.01 2.62
CA LEU A 104 -3.86 -8.08 3.61
C LEU A 104 -4.79 -6.88 3.73
N SER A 105 -5.14 -6.52 4.96
CA SER A 105 -5.86 -5.29 5.27
C SER A 105 -4.91 -4.32 5.94
N GLY A 106 -4.75 -3.12 5.38
CA GLY A 106 -3.80 -2.12 5.86
C GLY A 106 -4.19 -1.56 7.22
N VAL A 107 -3.22 -1.49 8.13
CA VAL A 107 -3.38 -1.00 9.50
C VAL A 107 -2.78 0.40 9.64
N SER A 108 -1.49 0.55 9.38
CA SER A 108 -0.76 1.80 9.56
C SER A 108 0.50 1.81 8.70
N ARG A 109 0.98 2.98 8.31
CA ARG A 109 2.31 3.12 7.73
C ARG A 109 3.38 3.06 8.81
N PHE A 110 4.60 2.71 8.42
CA PHE A 110 5.73 2.62 9.35
C PHE A 110 7.02 3.12 8.71
N VAL A 111 7.96 3.52 9.56
CA VAL A 111 9.36 3.78 9.24
C VAL A 111 10.18 2.55 9.61
N LEU A 112 10.93 2.00 8.66
CA LEU A 112 11.90 0.94 8.90
C LEU A 112 13.13 1.54 9.61
N ARG A 113 13.40 1.07 10.83
CA ARG A 113 14.53 1.53 11.66
C ARG A 113 15.78 0.66 11.51
N GLY A 114 15.60 -0.58 11.09
CA GLY A 114 16.69 -1.52 10.84
C GLY A 114 16.16 -2.90 10.56
N GLU A 115 17.00 -3.73 9.96
CA GLU A 115 16.70 -5.15 9.76
C GLU A 115 17.30 -5.99 10.87
N LEU A 116 16.63 -7.09 11.20
CA LEU A 116 17.20 -8.09 12.08
C LEU A 116 18.09 -9.04 11.27
N GLU A 117 19.23 -9.41 11.85
CA GLU A 117 20.06 -10.49 11.32
C GLU A 117 19.44 -11.84 11.69
N GLU A 118 18.97 -12.59 10.70
CA GLU A 118 18.18 -13.80 10.95
C GLU A 118 18.57 -14.97 10.06
N ARG A 119 18.31 -16.17 10.60
CA ARG A 119 18.39 -17.44 9.88
C ARG A 119 17.10 -17.78 9.13
N ALA A 120 16.04 -17.00 9.30
CA ALA A 120 14.77 -17.19 8.60
C ALA A 120 14.95 -16.93 7.09
N PRO A 121 14.16 -17.60 6.22
CA PRO A 121 14.26 -17.40 4.76
C PRO A 121 13.68 -16.06 4.29
N PHE A 122 13.07 -15.28 5.19
CA PHE A 122 12.50 -13.96 4.93
C PHE A 122 13.09 -12.91 5.89
N ARG A 123 12.95 -11.63 5.52
CA ARG A 123 13.47 -10.51 6.30
C ARG A 123 12.48 -10.14 7.40
N ARG A 124 12.99 -9.67 8.54
CA ARG A 124 12.19 -8.92 9.52
C ARG A 124 12.85 -7.58 9.81
N GLY A 125 12.05 -6.59 10.16
CA GLY A 125 12.53 -5.25 10.45
C GLY A 125 11.96 -4.68 11.72
N HIS A 126 12.76 -3.88 12.41
CA HIS A 126 12.28 -2.96 13.45
C HIS A 126 11.50 -1.83 12.78
N VAL A 127 10.28 -1.62 13.23
CA VAL A 127 9.34 -0.67 12.61
C VAL A 127 8.84 0.33 13.63
N ASP A 128 8.64 1.56 13.17
CA ASP A 128 8.20 2.68 13.98
C ASP A 128 7.04 3.40 13.30
N ALA A 129 5.87 3.40 13.93
CA ALA A 129 4.65 4.03 13.43
C ALA A 129 4.38 5.43 14.04
N ASN A 130 5.27 5.99 14.86
CA ASN A 130 5.04 7.27 15.54
C ASN A 130 4.72 8.42 14.57
N ARG A 131 5.47 8.51 13.45
CA ARG A 131 5.21 9.52 12.40
C ARG A 131 3.80 9.40 11.80
N PHE A 132 3.21 8.22 11.87
CA PHE A 132 1.95 7.86 11.24
C PHE A 132 0.87 7.50 12.27
N ALA A 133 0.96 8.01 13.50
CA ALA A 133 0.01 7.72 14.57
C ALA A 133 -1.44 8.10 14.22
N SER A 134 -1.63 9.08 13.34
CA SER A 134 -2.94 9.46 12.80
C SER A 134 -3.59 8.34 11.98
N ASP A 135 -2.81 7.42 11.41
CA ASP A 135 -3.33 6.31 10.61
C ASP A 135 -4.23 5.38 11.42
N LEU A 136 -4.12 5.35 12.76
CA LEU A 136 -4.99 4.54 13.64
C LEU A 136 -6.35 5.18 13.93
N LYS A 137 -6.58 6.40 13.44
CA LYS A 137 -7.83 7.15 13.59
C LYS A 137 -8.55 7.21 12.25
N LEU A 138 -9.87 7.03 12.29
CA LEU A 138 -10.73 7.08 11.10
C LEU A 138 -10.97 8.52 10.67
N GLY A 139 -10.90 8.77 9.35
CA GLY A 139 -11.37 10.01 8.74
C GLY A 139 -10.52 11.26 9.03
N VAL A 140 -9.28 11.09 9.53
CA VAL A 140 -8.41 12.24 9.83
C VAL A 140 -8.04 12.97 8.55
N GLY A 141 -8.39 14.26 8.49
CA GLY A 141 -8.08 15.14 7.36
C GLY A 141 -8.98 14.93 6.13
N GLU A 142 -10.10 14.20 6.25
CA GLU A 142 -11.05 14.05 5.13
C GLU A 142 -11.64 15.38 4.69
N ASP A 143 -11.99 16.25 5.64
CA ASP A 143 -12.60 17.57 5.37
C ASP A 143 -11.61 18.56 4.71
N GLU A 144 -10.31 18.26 4.73
CA GLU A 144 -9.26 19.09 4.12
C GLU A 144 -9.03 18.76 2.64
N VAL A 145 -9.56 17.63 2.16
CA VAL A 145 -9.39 17.15 0.79
C VAL A 145 -10.41 17.83 -0.13
N ASP A 146 -9.93 18.35 -1.26
CA ASP A 146 -10.80 18.76 -2.35
C ASP A 146 -11.36 17.52 -3.08
N ARG A 147 -12.45 16.97 -2.54
CA ARG A 147 -13.09 15.77 -3.09
C ARG A 147 -13.70 16.05 -4.46
N GLU A 148 -14.16 17.26 -4.72
CA GLU A 148 -14.75 17.63 -6.01
C GLU A 148 -13.68 17.57 -7.10
N GLN A 149 -12.52 18.19 -6.87
CA GLN A 149 -11.38 18.13 -7.78
C GLN A 149 -10.91 16.69 -8.00
N LEU A 150 -10.79 15.89 -6.93
CA LEU A 150 -10.41 14.48 -7.03
C LEU A 150 -11.35 13.70 -7.97
N LEU A 151 -12.67 13.87 -7.80
CA LEU A 151 -13.67 13.19 -8.60
C LEU A 151 -13.71 13.70 -10.05
N SER A 152 -13.50 15.00 -10.29
CA SER A 152 -13.41 15.52 -11.65
C SER A 152 -12.21 14.97 -12.40
N THR A 153 -11.03 14.95 -11.75
CA THR A 153 -9.81 14.40 -12.35
C THR A 153 -9.94 12.90 -12.60
N LEU A 154 -10.56 12.15 -11.67
CA LEU A 154 -10.82 10.73 -11.86
C LEU A 154 -11.74 10.48 -13.08
N LYS A 155 -12.82 11.25 -13.22
CA LYS A 155 -13.74 11.14 -14.38
C LYS A 155 -13.00 11.35 -15.70
N GLU A 156 -12.18 12.39 -15.76
CA GLU A 156 -11.40 12.71 -16.95
C GLU A 156 -10.39 11.60 -17.26
N TYR A 157 -9.65 11.14 -16.26
CA TYR A 157 -8.70 10.04 -16.39
C TYR A 157 -9.37 8.76 -16.93
N LEU A 158 -10.50 8.35 -16.36
CA LEU A 158 -11.24 7.18 -16.81
C LEU A 158 -11.75 7.35 -18.24
N SER A 159 -12.26 8.53 -18.59
CA SER A 159 -12.76 8.83 -19.94
C SER A 159 -11.66 8.75 -21.00
N VAL A 160 -10.46 9.26 -20.71
CA VAL A 160 -9.32 9.25 -21.65
C VAL A 160 -8.76 7.84 -21.85
N ASN A 161 -8.81 7.00 -20.81
CA ASN A 161 -8.27 5.65 -20.84
C ASN A 161 -9.32 4.57 -21.19
N GLU A 162 -10.54 4.97 -21.57
CA GLU A 162 -11.66 4.05 -21.88
C GLU A 162 -11.95 3.06 -20.74
N LEU A 163 -11.83 3.52 -19.49
CA LEU A 163 -12.07 2.72 -18.30
C LEU A 163 -13.45 3.02 -17.71
N GLU A 164 -14.11 1.97 -17.23
CA GLU A 164 -15.36 2.08 -16.49
C GLU A 164 -15.09 2.08 -14.98
N ALA A 165 -15.94 2.80 -14.24
CA ALA A 165 -15.95 2.77 -12.79
C ALA A 165 -17.37 2.57 -12.27
N ASP A 166 -17.47 1.83 -11.16
CA ASP A 166 -18.68 1.78 -10.36
C ASP A 166 -18.83 3.10 -9.57
N TRP A 167 -19.55 4.05 -10.16
CA TRP A 167 -19.80 5.36 -9.56
C TRP A 167 -20.65 5.29 -8.29
N GLU A 168 -21.45 4.24 -8.08
CA GLU A 168 -22.21 4.07 -6.85
C GLU A 168 -21.25 3.77 -5.68
N SER A 169 -20.32 2.84 -5.89
CA SER A 169 -19.26 2.55 -4.92
C SER A 169 -18.34 3.76 -4.69
N VAL A 170 -17.95 4.49 -5.74
CA VAL A 170 -17.09 5.69 -5.61
C VAL A 170 -17.78 6.78 -4.79
N ASN A 171 -19.07 7.03 -5.03
CA ASN A 171 -19.79 8.10 -4.33
C ASN A 171 -20.13 7.75 -2.88
N SER A 172 -20.29 6.46 -2.56
CA SER A 172 -20.57 6.00 -1.19
C SER A 172 -19.32 5.85 -0.32
N ALA A 173 -18.14 5.67 -0.91
CA ALA A 173 -16.88 5.58 -0.18
C ALA A 173 -16.50 6.90 0.49
N THR A 174 -15.98 6.84 1.72
CA THR A 174 -15.40 8.01 2.39
C THR A 174 -14.18 8.53 1.62
N THR A 175 -13.77 9.78 1.87
CA THR A 175 -12.67 10.38 1.11
C THR A 175 -11.35 9.67 1.37
N GLU A 176 -11.13 9.22 2.59
CA GLU A 176 -9.95 8.46 2.95
C GLU A 176 -9.87 7.13 2.20
N ILE A 177 -10.96 6.36 2.18
CA ILE A 177 -11.01 5.06 1.50
C ILE A 177 -10.75 5.25 0.01
N LEU A 178 -11.41 6.24 -0.61
CA LEU A 178 -11.27 6.51 -2.04
C LEU A 178 -9.83 6.88 -2.40
N VAL A 179 -9.23 7.85 -1.70
CA VAL A 179 -7.86 8.30 -1.96
C VAL A 179 -6.86 7.15 -1.79
N ASN A 180 -6.98 6.37 -0.70
CA ASN A 180 -6.06 5.26 -0.45
C ASN A 180 -6.19 4.14 -1.51
N ALA A 181 -7.41 3.82 -1.91
CA ALA A 181 -7.66 2.83 -2.96
C ALA A 181 -7.07 3.27 -4.30
N LEU A 182 -7.32 4.52 -4.71
CA LEU A 182 -6.77 5.07 -5.95
C LEU A 182 -5.24 5.06 -5.93
N CYS A 183 -4.60 5.50 -4.84
CA CYS A 183 -3.14 5.47 -4.72
C CYS A 183 -2.54 4.06 -4.94
N MET A 184 -3.23 3.02 -4.48
CA MET A 184 -2.76 1.64 -4.64
C MET A 184 -3.02 1.09 -6.03
N MET A 185 -4.18 1.41 -6.61
CA MET A 185 -4.64 0.90 -7.91
C MET A 185 -4.02 1.63 -9.10
N SER A 186 -3.65 2.91 -8.94
CA SER A 186 -3.13 3.72 -10.03
C SER A 186 -1.91 3.06 -10.69
N PRO A 187 -1.79 3.11 -12.03
CA PRO A 187 -0.73 2.45 -12.78
C PRO A 187 0.60 3.23 -12.73
N TYR A 188 0.90 3.86 -11.60
CA TYR A 188 2.12 4.64 -11.44
C TYR A 188 3.33 3.76 -11.10
N GLY A 189 4.51 4.27 -11.44
CA GLY A 189 5.78 3.61 -11.14
C GLY A 189 6.08 3.52 -9.63
N PRO A 190 7.07 2.69 -9.26
CA PRO A 190 7.49 2.50 -7.86
C PRO A 190 7.81 3.81 -7.12
N LYS A 191 8.42 4.78 -7.81
CA LYS A 191 8.82 6.08 -7.22
C LYS A 191 7.60 6.90 -6.85
N GLU A 192 6.67 7.06 -7.79
CA GLU A 192 5.45 7.83 -7.62
C GLU A 192 4.58 7.21 -6.51
N LYS A 193 4.44 5.89 -6.49
CA LYS A 193 3.73 5.18 -5.41
C LYS A 193 4.39 5.38 -4.05
N GLN A 194 5.72 5.38 -3.99
CA GLN A 194 6.42 5.67 -2.73
C GLN A 194 6.18 7.10 -2.26
N VAL A 195 6.16 8.08 -3.16
CA VAL A 195 5.81 9.46 -2.82
C VAL A 195 4.41 9.51 -2.20
N LEU A 196 3.42 8.85 -2.81
CA LEU A 196 2.05 8.77 -2.27
C LEU A 196 2.03 8.14 -0.86
N LEU A 197 2.79 7.07 -0.63
CA LEU A 197 2.91 6.40 0.66
C LEU A 197 3.53 7.31 1.74
N GLU A 198 4.54 8.11 1.38
CA GLU A 198 5.34 8.93 2.30
C GLU A 198 4.72 10.28 2.65
N THR A 199 3.63 10.67 1.99
CA THR A 199 2.89 11.92 2.25
C THR A 199 2.46 12.08 3.71
N GLU A 200 2.50 13.31 4.22
CA GLU A 200 2.28 13.56 5.66
C GLU A 200 0.80 13.58 6.06
N SER A 201 -0.08 13.99 5.15
CA SER A 201 -1.53 14.08 5.39
C SER A 201 -2.35 13.52 4.23
N LEU A 202 -3.63 13.25 4.49
CA LEU A 202 -4.56 12.78 3.47
C LEU A 202 -4.74 13.83 2.35
N LYS A 203 -4.81 15.12 2.71
CA LYS A 203 -4.85 16.21 1.74
C LYS A 203 -3.66 16.18 0.79
N ILE A 204 -2.43 16.16 1.33
CA ILE A 204 -1.21 16.17 0.50
C ILE A 204 -1.19 14.94 -0.41
N ARG A 205 -1.67 13.79 0.08
CA ARG A 205 -1.81 12.58 -0.73
C ARG A 205 -2.78 12.75 -1.88
N ALA A 206 -3.97 13.31 -1.62
CA ALA A 206 -4.98 13.57 -2.65
C ALA A 206 -4.47 14.59 -3.69
N ASP A 207 -3.89 15.70 -3.24
CA ASP A 207 -3.29 16.71 -4.13
C ASP A 207 -2.19 16.10 -5.02
N THR A 208 -1.34 15.24 -4.44
CA THR A 208 -0.28 14.54 -5.18
C THR A 208 -0.85 13.56 -6.20
N LEU A 209 -1.90 12.80 -5.81
CA LEU A 209 -2.59 11.87 -6.70
C LEU A 209 -3.22 12.61 -7.90
N VAL A 210 -3.88 13.74 -7.66
CA VAL A 210 -4.46 14.60 -8.70
C VAL A 210 -3.36 15.12 -9.63
N ALA A 211 -2.28 15.68 -9.08
CA ALA A 211 -1.17 16.20 -9.88
C ALA A 211 -0.53 15.11 -10.76
N LEU A 212 -0.35 13.89 -10.25
CA LEU A 212 0.15 12.76 -11.04
C LEU A 212 -0.82 12.38 -12.17
N ALA A 213 -2.12 12.35 -11.89
CA ALA A 213 -3.13 12.08 -12.92
C ALA A 213 -3.16 13.16 -14.02
N GLU A 214 -3.06 14.44 -13.65
CA GLU A 214 -3.01 15.57 -14.59
C GLU A 214 -1.76 15.52 -15.49
N ILE A 215 -0.60 15.16 -14.93
CA ILE A 215 0.64 14.98 -15.72
C ILE A 215 0.46 13.87 -16.77
N GLU A 216 -0.15 12.75 -16.40
CA GLU A 216 -0.38 11.63 -17.31
C GLU A 216 -1.43 11.98 -18.38
N LEU A 217 -2.51 12.68 -18.00
CA LEU A 217 -3.49 13.22 -18.94
C LEU A 217 -2.85 14.16 -19.96
N ALA A 218 -2.01 15.10 -19.50
CA ALA A 218 -1.30 16.03 -20.37
C ALA A 218 -0.35 15.32 -21.34
N ARG A 219 0.32 14.24 -20.89
CA ARG A 219 1.18 13.39 -21.74
C ARG A 219 0.36 12.64 -22.80
N GLY A 220 -0.79 12.08 -22.43
CA GLY A 220 -1.69 11.37 -23.33
C GLY A 220 -2.26 12.27 -24.45
N THR A 221 -2.50 13.55 -24.15
CA THR A 221 -2.99 14.54 -25.14
C THR A 221 -1.92 15.12 -26.07
N GLY A 222 -0.63 14.78 -25.88
CA GLY A 222 0.50 15.48 -26.50
C GLY A 222 1.41 14.68 -27.44
N ALA A 223 1.15 13.39 -27.70
CA ALA A 223 2.04 12.55 -28.51
C ALA A 223 1.36 11.99 -29.78
N PRO A 224 1.85 12.28 -31.00
CA PRO A 224 1.56 11.45 -32.16
C PRO A 224 2.16 10.06 -31.92
N GLY A 225 1.37 9.02 -32.14
CA GLY A 225 1.65 7.66 -31.68
C GLY A 225 3.07 7.15 -31.95
N SER A 226 3.67 6.56 -30.92
CA SER A 226 4.67 5.52 -31.07
C SER A 226 4.03 4.19 -30.67
N SER A 227 3.74 3.40 -31.68
CA SER A 227 3.39 1.98 -31.64
C SER A 227 4.18 1.20 -30.58
N LEU A 228 3.46 0.50 -29.69
CA LEU A 228 3.98 -0.65 -28.95
C LEU A 228 3.90 -1.86 -29.89
N GLN A 229 5.06 -2.32 -30.34
CA GLN A 229 5.29 -3.72 -30.68
C GLN A 229 5.71 -4.48 -29.42
#